data_AF-A0A354TJA0-F1
#
_entry.id   AF-A0A354TJA0-F1
#
_cell.length_a   1.000
_cell.length_b   1.000
_cell.length_c   1.000
_cell.angle_alpha   90.00
_cell.angle_beta   90.00
_cell.angle_gamma   90.00
#
_symmetry.space_group_name_H-M   'P 1'
#
loop_
_entity.id
_entity.type
_entity.pdbx_description
1 polymer ?
#
loop_
_entity_poly.entity_id
_entity_poly.type
_entity_poly.pdbx_seq_one_letter_code
_entity_poly.pdbx_strand_id
1 'polypeptide(L)'
;GLLVAAVFGFGSGSAPQTLEMVAPAFNASPLNAPPIFPFLFVTIACGAVSGFHCLVSSGTSSKQIKSENDAQFVGYGSMLLEGFLATLVILATGAGIGLGWDAFPGANGSALWGQVYADWKGVTGGKAIAAFVVGSGNFVQALGIEATMAKALMGVLVASFAGTTLDTATRLQRYVVQELAATFAPRVSPTAMAAEGYDTEFERGQVRKGFSLNPLVWLTNTHGATLFAVSTAFLLALFPAPGKDWSWETIGTGGLMLWPLFGATNQLLAGLSFMVISFWLLRRGLPTWFAAIPMIFMMIIPAWALLIDVQKWFDGGSHLLVAVSIIVLALEIWMAIEAMLIWPKVRGVLEAPLPPLPART
;
A
#
# COMPACT_ATOMS: atom_id res chain seq x y z
N GLY A 1 -19.41 6.11 -4.75
CA GLY A 1 -20.25 5.71 -3.61
C GLY A 1 -20.35 6.84 -2.61
N LEU A 2 -19.48 6.87 -1.61
CA LEU A 2 -19.44 7.89 -0.55
C LEU A 2 -19.30 9.34 -1.05
N LEU A 3 -18.45 9.60 -2.05
CA LEU A 3 -18.31 10.92 -2.68
C LEU A 3 -19.61 11.41 -3.36
N VAL A 4 -20.28 10.50 -4.07
CA VAL A 4 -21.55 10.78 -4.76
C VAL A 4 -22.68 10.95 -3.74
N ALA A 5 -22.72 10.13 -2.69
CA ALA A 5 -23.67 10.28 -1.59
C ALA A 5 -23.46 11.60 -0.81
N ALA A 6 -22.21 12.01 -0.60
CA ALA A 6 -21.86 13.27 0.04
C ALA A 6 -22.18 14.51 -0.81
N VAL A 7 -22.10 14.39 -2.14
CA VAL A 7 -22.34 15.51 -3.08
C VAL A 7 -23.81 15.63 -3.50
N PHE A 8 -24.54 14.52 -3.66
CA PHE A 8 -25.88 14.50 -4.26
C PHE A 8 -27.01 14.15 -3.29
N GLY A 9 -26.73 13.98 -1.99
CA GLY A 9 -27.70 13.43 -1.05
C GLY A 9 -29.02 14.19 -1.00
N PHE A 10 -30.07 13.65 -1.65
CA PHE A 10 -31.49 13.88 -1.37
C PHE A 10 -32.31 12.74 -2.00
N GLY A 11 -32.45 11.62 -1.27
CA GLY A 11 -33.50 10.64 -1.54
C GLY A 11 -34.73 10.97 -0.71
N SER A 12 -35.82 11.35 -1.36
CA SER A 12 -37.12 11.62 -0.72
C SER A 12 -37.76 10.29 -0.27
N GLY A 13 -37.63 9.90 1.00
CA GLY A 13 -38.33 8.69 1.44
C GLY A 13 -38.30 8.34 2.93
N SER A 14 -37.28 8.76 3.68
CA SER A 14 -37.19 8.48 5.13
C SER A 14 -36.77 9.72 5.91
N ALA A 15 -37.32 9.88 7.12
CA ALA A 15 -36.85 10.92 8.04
C ALA A 15 -35.33 10.79 8.22
N PRO A 16 -34.55 11.87 8.09
CA PRO A 16 -33.10 11.79 8.22
C PRO A 16 -32.73 11.27 9.60
N GLN A 17 -32.00 10.16 9.65
CA GLN A 17 -31.40 9.68 10.89
C GLN A 17 -30.22 10.60 11.23
N THR A 18 -30.20 11.14 12.45
CA THR A 18 -29.12 12.03 12.90
C THR A 18 -27.82 11.25 13.03
N LEU A 19 -26.82 11.62 12.24
CA LEU A 19 -25.46 11.10 12.37
C LEU A 19 -24.74 11.84 13.49
N GLU A 20 -24.45 11.13 14.56
CA GLU A 20 -23.71 11.67 15.71
C GLU A 20 -22.42 10.86 15.90
N MET A 21 -21.30 11.53 16.15
CA MET A 21 -20.04 10.84 16.42
C MET A 21 -20.12 10.13 17.77
N VAL A 22 -20.10 8.80 17.74
CA VAL A 22 -20.18 7.96 18.94
C VAL A 22 -18.80 7.51 19.44
N ALA A 23 -17.79 7.60 18.57
CA ALA A 23 -16.40 7.37 18.95
C ALA A 23 -15.90 8.48 19.89
N PRO A 24 -15.23 8.14 21.00
CA PRO A 24 -14.57 9.13 21.83
C PRO A 24 -13.41 9.77 21.06
N ALA A 25 -13.19 11.08 21.27
CA ALA A 25 -12.06 11.78 20.68
C ALA A 25 -10.70 11.19 21.09
N PHE A 26 -10.62 10.62 22.30
CA PHE A 26 -9.43 9.98 22.82
C PHE A 26 -9.78 8.84 23.79
N ASN A 27 -9.07 7.72 23.68
CA ASN A 27 -9.07 6.64 24.67
C ASN A 27 -7.62 6.35 25.09
N ALA A 28 -7.29 6.65 26.34
CA ALA A 28 -5.93 6.52 26.87
C ALA A 28 -5.54 5.08 27.24
N SER A 29 -6.52 4.18 27.39
CA SER A 29 -6.28 2.82 27.87
C SER A 29 -7.15 1.79 27.13
N PRO A 30 -7.05 1.72 25.78
CA PRO A 30 -7.73 0.69 25.02
C PRO A 30 -7.17 -0.70 25.36
N LEU A 31 -8.06 -1.66 25.62
CA LEU A 31 -7.67 -3.01 26.02
C LEU A 31 -6.95 -3.72 24.86
N ASN A 32 -5.79 -4.32 25.17
CA ASN A 32 -4.92 -5.06 24.24
C ASN A 32 -4.48 -4.30 22.98
N ALA A 33 -4.65 -2.97 22.92
CA ALA A 33 -4.18 -2.22 21.77
C ALA A 33 -2.66 -2.05 21.82
N PRO A 34 -1.99 -2.07 20.65
CA PRO A 34 -0.59 -1.70 20.59
C PRO A 34 -0.40 -0.20 20.93
N PRO A 35 0.82 0.22 21.30
CA PRO A 35 1.14 1.63 21.44
C PRO A 35 0.76 2.42 20.18
N ILE A 36 0.05 3.55 20.37
CA ILE A 36 -0.40 4.39 19.24
C ILE A 36 0.78 4.80 18.35
N PHE A 37 1.91 5.16 18.94
CA PHE A 37 3.20 5.22 18.26
C PHE A 37 4.00 3.96 18.62
N PRO A 38 4.51 3.17 17.66
CA PRO A 38 4.62 3.43 16.22
C PRO A 38 3.48 2.87 15.35
N PHE A 39 2.55 2.10 15.91
CA PHE A 39 1.60 1.29 15.14
C PHE A 39 0.61 2.11 14.29
N LEU A 40 0.37 3.38 14.61
CA LEU A 40 -0.43 4.28 13.77
C LEU A 40 0.10 4.32 12.33
N PHE A 41 1.42 4.41 12.15
CA PHE A 41 2.04 4.55 10.84
C PHE A 41 2.06 3.24 10.05
N VAL A 42 2.17 2.11 10.75
CA VAL A 42 2.15 0.78 10.13
C VAL A 42 0.72 0.32 9.83
N THR A 43 -0.23 0.62 10.70
CA THR A 43 -1.63 0.20 10.55
C THR A 43 -2.36 1.06 9.52
N ILE A 44 -2.09 2.37 9.50
CA ILE A 44 -2.62 3.32 8.51
C ILE A 44 -1.59 3.50 7.39
N ALA A 45 -1.25 2.38 6.73
CA ALA A 45 -0.13 2.29 5.79
C ALA A 45 -0.27 3.20 4.55
N CYS A 46 -1.50 3.42 4.07
CA CYS A 46 -1.78 4.24 2.87
C CYS A 46 -2.32 5.64 3.21
N GLY A 47 -2.08 6.14 4.43
CA GLY A 47 -2.54 7.46 4.89
C GLY A 47 -1.58 8.59 4.53
N ALA A 48 -1.14 9.36 5.54
CA ALA A 48 -0.33 10.57 5.37
C ALA A 48 0.98 10.40 4.55
N VAL A 49 1.52 9.17 4.51
CA VAL A 49 2.70 8.78 3.73
C VAL A 49 2.51 7.33 3.27
N SER A 50 2.86 7.01 2.02
CA SER A 50 2.73 5.67 1.43
C SER A 50 3.86 5.35 0.44
N GLY A 51 4.66 4.31 0.73
CA GLY A 51 5.74 3.88 -0.17
C GLY A 51 5.22 3.18 -1.42
N PHE A 52 4.10 2.46 -1.31
CA PHE A 52 3.42 1.84 -2.44
C PHE A 52 2.96 2.89 -3.44
N HIS A 53 2.39 4.01 -2.98
CA HIS A 53 2.03 5.11 -3.87
C HIS A 53 3.26 5.72 -4.58
N CYS A 54 4.43 5.79 -3.94
CA CYS A 54 5.67 6.21 -4.59
C CYS A 54 6.14 5.22 -5.68
N LEU A 55 5.98 3.91 -5.46
CA LEU A 55 6.27 2.88 -6.47
C LEU A 55 5.27 2.93 -7.64
N VAL A 56 3.98 3.09 -7.33
CA VAL A 56 2.92 3.26 -8.33
C VAL A 56 3.17 4.53 -9.16
N SER A 57 3.47 5.65 -8.51
CA SER A 57 3.66 6.94 -9.19
C SER A 57 4.87 6.92 -10.12
N SER A 58 5.97 6.28 -9.70
CA SER A 58 7.19 6.17 -10.52
C SER A 58 7.05 5.15 -11.66
N GLY A 59 6.34 4.04 -11.45
CA GLY A 59 6.22 2.95 -12.43
C GLY A 59 5.06 3.06 -13.41
N THR A 60 3.95 3.71 -13.01
CA THR A 60 2.68 3.75 -13.76
C THR A 60 2.18 5.16 -14.00
N SER A 61 1.92 5.97 -12.96
CA SER A 61 1.32 7.31 -13.14
C SER A 61 2.21 8.23 -13.99
N SER A 62 3.53 8.17 -13.80
CA SER A 62 4.52 8.90 -14.61
C SER A 62 4.41 8.62 -16.12
N LYS A 63 3.90 7.45 -16.52
CA LYS A 63 3.71 7.05 -17.92
C LYS A 63 2.29 7.34 -18.44
N GLN A 64 1.37 7.70 -17.56
CA GLN A 64 -0.03 7.99 -17.89
C GLN A 64 -0.30 9.49 -17.98
N ILE A 65 0.51 10.32 -17.31
CA ILE A 65 0.44 11.78 -17.47
C ILE A 65 0.96 12.19 -18.85
N LYS A 66 0.33 13.22 -19.44
CA LYS A 66 0.69 13.72 -20.77
C LYS A 66 1.99 14.52 -20.74
N SER A 67 2.23 15.26 -19.65
CA SER A 67 3.41 16.08 -19.47
C SER A 67 3.81 16.18 -17.99
N GLU A 68 5.07 16.55 -17.73
CA GLU A 68 5.59 16.74 -16.37
C GLU A 68 4.80 17.81 -15.59
N ASN A 69 4.30 18.85 -16.28
CA ASN A 69 3.49 19.90 -15.67
C ASN A 69 2.17 19.36 -15.07
N ASP A 70 1.67 18.22 -15.56
CA ASP A 70 0.46 17.59 -15.03
C ASP A 70 0.74 16.83 -13.71
N ALA A 71 2.01 16.55 -13.39
CA ALA A 71 2.38 15.74 -12.23
C ALA A 71 1.92 16.35 -10.91
N GLN A 72 2.01 17.68 -10.76
CA GLN A 72 1.58 18.37 -9.55
C GLN A 72 0.06 18.26 -9.38
N PHE A 73 -0.72 18.55 -10.42
CA PHE A 73 -2.18 18.47 -10.35
C PHE A 73 -2.65 17.05 -10.05
N VAL A 74 -2.11 16.06 -10.77
CA VAL A 74 -2.49 14.65 -10.60
C VAL A 74 -2.08 14.14 -9.23
N GLY A 75 -0.82 14.33 -8.82
CA GLY A 75 -0.30 13.82 -7.55
C GLY A 75 -0.87 14.53 -6.32
N TYR A 76 -0.97 15.85 -6.34
CA TYR A 76 -1.57 16.60 -5.22
C TYR A 76 -3.08 16.39 -5.17
N GLY A 77 -3.75 16.41 -6.32
CA GLY A 77 -5.19 16.17 -6.42
C GLY A 77 -5.58 14.77 -5.93
N SER A 78 -4.80 13.73 -6.26
CA SER A 78 -5.06 12.37 -5.75
C SER A 78 -4.93 12.30 -4.24
N MET A 79 -3.90 12.92 -3.65
CA MET A 79 -3.71 12.96 -2.19
C MET A 79 -4.86 13.67 -1.47
N LEU A 80 -5.38 14.78 -2.03
CA LEU A 80 -6.55 15.46 -1.46
C LEU A 80 -7.80 14.59 -1.51
N LEU A 81 -8.04 13.87 -2.62
CA LEU A 81 -9.18 12.96 -2.75
C LEU A 81 -9.07 11.76 -1.80
N GLU A 82 -7.87 11.23 -1.59
CA GLU A 82 -7.60 10.19 -0.58
C GLU A 82 -7.87 10.69 0.85
N GLY A 83 -7.41 11.90 1.18
CA GLY A 83 -7.68 12.54 2.47
C GLY A 83 -9.17 12.81 2.72
N PHE A 84 -9.90 13.22 1.68
CA PHE A 84 -11.35 13.38 1.75
C PHE A 84 -12.04 12.03 1.99
N LEU A 85 -11.66 10.99 1.25
CA LEU A 85 -12.18 9.64 1.45
C LEU A 85 -11.88 9.14 2.86
N ALA A 86 -10.67 9.35 3.39
CA ALA A 86 -10.31 8.97 4.76
C ALA A 86 -11.22 9.65 5.80
N THR A 87 -11.57 10.91 5.59
CA THR A 87 -12.52 11.63 6.47
C THR A 87 -13.91 11.00 6.43
N LEU A 88 -14.40 10.63 5.24
CA LEU A 88 -15.68 9.90 5.12
C LEU A 88 -15.64 8.53 5.79
N VAL A 89 -14.52 7.81 5.72
CA VAL A 89 -14.33 6.52 6.41
C VAL A 89 -14.35 6.70 7.94
N ILE A 90 -13.77 7.78 8.46
CA ILE A 90 -13.84 8.11 9.90
C ILE A 90 -15.28 8.38 10.32
N LEU A 91 -16.03 9.16 9.54
CA LEU A 91 -17.45 9.41 9.82
C LEU A 91 -18.29 8.13 9.72
N ALA A 92 -18.02 7.29 8.73
CA ALA A 92 -18.72 6.01 8.57
C ALA A 92 -18.48 5.06 9.74
N THR A 93 -17.22 4.89 10.15
CA THR A 93 -16.87 3.98 11.27
C THR A 93 -17.18 4.57 12.63
N GLY A 94 -17.12 5.89 12.76
CA GLY A 94 -17.25 6.63 14.01
C GLY A 94 -18.66 7.10 14.34
N ALA A 95 -19.46 7.48 13.34
CA ALA A 95 -20.85 7.89 13.50
C ALA A 95 -21.81 6.84 12.93
N GLY A 96 -21.51 6.31 11.74
CA GLY A 96 -22.37 5.33 11.06
C GLY A 96 -22.55 4.03 11.85
N ILE A 97 -21.51 3.53 12.53
CA ILE A 97 -21.65 2.37 13.44
C ILE A 97 -22.67 2.65 14.55
N GLY A 98 -22.77 3.89 15.04
CA GLY A 98 -23.69 4.29 16.10
C GLY A 98 -25.17 4.07 15.76
N LEU A 99 -25.52 3.96 14.48
CA LEU A 99 -26.91 3.73 14.04
C LEU A 99 -27.36 2.27 14.21
N GLY A 100 -26.45 1.35 14.55
CA GLY A 100 -26.78 -0.04 14.87
C GLY A 100 -26.03 -1.06 14.03
N TRP A 101 -25.94 -2.28 14.55
CA TRP A 101 -25.40 -3.43 13.82
C TRP A 101 -26.18 -4.68 14.26
N ASP A 102 -26.78 -5.41 13.32
CA ASP A 102 -27.57 -6.63 13.57
C ASP A 102 -26.86 -7.69 14.44
N ALA A 103 -25.52 -7.73 14.41
CA ALA A 103 -24.74 -8.62 15.28
C ALA A 103 -24.80 -8.26 16.77
N PHE A 104 -25.28 -7.06 17.09
CA PHE A 104 -25.42 -6.49 18.44
C PHE A 104 -26.86 -5.96 18.63
N PRO A 105 -27.85 -6.87 18.70
CA PRO A 105 -29.25 -6.48 18.74
C PRO A 105 -29.55 -5.60 19.96
N GLY A 106 -30.24 -4.49 19.72
CA GLY A 106 -30.63 -3.54 20.77
C GLY A 106 -29.54 -2.56 21.24
N ALA A 107 -28.31 -2.67 20.72
CA ALA A 107 -27.25 -1.70 20.99
C ALA A 107 -27.16 -0.65 19.88
N ASN A 108 -27.01 0.62 20.27
CA ASN A 108 -26.76 1.76 19.38
C ASN A 108 -25.87 2.79 20.11
N GLY A 109 -25.55 3.89 19.44
CA GLY A 109 -24.84 5.01 20.06
C GLY A 109 -23.43 4.63 20.55
N SER A 110 -23.01 5.30 21.61
CA SER A 110 -21.74 5.02 22.31
C SER A 110 -21.72 3.65 22.99
N ALA A 111 -22.89 3.10 23.35
CA ALA A 111 -22.99 1.77 23.93
C ALA A 111 -22.57 0.69 22.92
N LEU A 112 -23.03 0.79 21.67
CA LEU A 112 -22.59 -0.10 20.60
C LEU A 112 -21.11 0.09 20.29
N TRP A 113 -20.62 1.34 20.24
CA TRP A 113 -19.19 1.61 20.07
C TRP A 113 -18.36 0.87 21.14
N GLY A 114 -18.75 0.99 22.41
CA GLY A 114 -18.10 0.34 23.54
C GLY A 114 -18.09 -1.19 23.46
N GLN A 115 -19.09 -1.81 22.82
CA GLN A 115 -19.13 -3.26 22.60
C GLN A 115 -18.30 -3.70 21.39
N VAL A 116 -18.38 -2.97 20.28
CA VAL A 116 -17.65 -3.29 19.04
C VAL A 116 -16.14 -3.16 19.24
N TYR A 117 -15.72 -2.07 19.88
CA TYR A 117 -14.32 -1.67 20.08
C TYR A 117 -13.83 -1.91 21.51
N ALA A 118 -14.48 -2.79 22.28
CA ALA A 118 -14.12 -3.12 23.67
C ALA A 118 -12.67 -3.61 23.81
N ASP A 119 -12.22 -4.43 22.84
CA ASP A 119 -10.91 -5.07 22.81
C ASP A 119 -10.33 -4.96 21.40
N TRP A 120 -9.11 -4.44 21.29
CA TRP A 120 -8.39 -4.32 20.03
C TRP A 120 -8.27 -5.67 19.30
N LYS A 121 -7.95 -6.75 20.02
CA LYS A 121 -7.83 -8.10 19.42
C LYS A 121 -9.14 -8.54 18.80
N GLY A 122 -10.25 -8.16 19.43
CA GLY A 122 -11.60 -8.51 19.01
C GLY A 122 -12.09 -7.74 17.78
N VAL A 123 -11.41 -6.70 17.31
CA VAL A 123 -11.84 -5.82 16.20
C VAL A 123 -10.77 -5.68 15.11
N THR A 124 -9.92 -6.68 14.94
CA THR A 124 -8.92 -6.74 13.85
C THR A 124 -9.38 -7.65 12.70
N GLY A 125 -8.71 -7.56 11.55
CA GLY A 125 -8.96 -8.41 10.40
C GLY A 125 -10.39 -8.29 9.84
N GLY A 126 -11.06 -9.43 9.66
CA GLY A 126 -12.40 -9.47 9.05
C GLY A 126 -13.46 -8.65 9.79
N LYS A 127 -13.41 -8.57 11.13
CA LYS A 127 -14.38 -7.78 11.89
C LYS A 127 -14.19 -6.27 11.69
N ALA A 128 -12.94 -5.80 11.48
CA ALA A 128 -12.67 -4.41 11.12
C ALA A 128 -13.32 -4.04 9.78
N ILE A 129 -13.19 -4.93 8.79
CA ILE A 129 -13.82 -4.79 7.47
C ILE A 129 -15.35 -4.78 7.62
N ALA A 130 -15.90 -5.69 8.42
CA ALA A 130 -17.34 -5.75 8.67
C ALA A 130 -17.86 -4.46 9.33
N ALA A 131 -17.15 -3.94 10.34
CA ALA A 131 -17.48 -2.67 10.99
C ALA A 131 -17.46 -1.49 9.99
N PHE A 132 -16.47 -1.45 9.09
CA PHE A 132 -16.42 -0.47 8.02
C PHE A 132 -17.62 -0.58 7.07
N VAL A 133 -17.98 -1.79 6.63
CA VAL A 133 -19.10 -2.02 5.70
C VAL A 133 -20.43 -1.62 6.35
N VAL A 134 -20.67 -2.03 7.60
CA VAL A 134 -21.90 -1.71 8.34
C VAL A 134 -21.98 -0.21 8.61
N GLY A 135 -20.94 0.39 9.17
CA GLY A 135 -20.91 1.82 9.44
C GLY A 135 -21.08 2.67 8.19
N SER A 136 -20.46 2.28 7.08
CA SER A 136 -20.64 2.97 5.79
C SER A 136 -22.03 2.80 5.22
N GLY A 137 -22.62 1.60 5.32
CA GLY A 137 -23.99 1.34 4.88
C GLY A 137 -25.00 2.21 5.63
N ASN A 138 -24.87 2.27 6.96
CA ASN A 138 -25.70 3.11 7.82
C ASN A 138 -25.50 4.60 7.52
N PHE A 139 -24.25 5.04 7.35
CA PHE A 139 -23.92 6.43 7.00
C PHE A 139 -24.59 6.84 5.68
N VAL A 140 -24.45 6.01 4.65
CA VAL A 140 -25.06 6.26 3.34
C VAL A 140 -26.59 6.22 3.42
N GLN A 141 -27.16 5.33 4.25
CA GLN A 141 -28.60 5.28 4.49
C GLN A 141 -29.12 6.55 5.18
N ALA A 142 -28.38 7.09 6.16
CA ALA A 142 -28.72 8.32 6.83
C ALA A 142 -28.71 9.54 5.90
N LEU A 143 -27.95 9.49 4.79
CA LEU A 143 -27.98 10.48 3.71
C LEU A 143 -29.18 10.33 2.75
N GLY A 144 -30.11 9.40 3.04
CA GLY A 144 -31.34 9.20 2.28
C GLY A 144 -31.25 8.18 1.13
N ILE A 145 -30.15 7.42 1.04
CA ILE A 145 -30.03 6.31 0.08
C ILE A 145 -30.69 5.07 0.68
N GLU A 146 -31.54 4.40 -0.10
CA GLU A 146 -32.21 3.18 0.34
C GLU A 146 -31.19 2.09 0.77
N ALA A 147 -31.52 1.31 1.79
CA ALA A 147 -30.59 0.41 2.49
C ALA A 147 -29.95 -0.65 1.56
N THR A 148 -30.75 -1.23 0.67
CA THR A 148 -30.29 -2.22 -0.31
C THR A 148 -29.31 -1.59 -1.28
N MET A 149 -29.62 -0.40 -1.80
CA MET A 149 -28.70 0.37 -2.65
C MET A 149 -27.43 0.79 -1.91
N ALA A 150 -27.52 1.23 -0.64
CA ALA A 150 -26.37 1.58 0.18
C ALA A 150 -25.41 0.40 0.35
N LYS A 151 -25.94 -0.77 0.74
CA LYS A 151 -25.16 -2.01 0.91
C LYS A 151 -24.55 -2.46 -0.42
N ALA A 152 -25.31 -2.42 -1.52
CA ALA A 152 -24.80 -2.76 -2.86
C ALA A 152 -23.67 -1.82 -3.30
N LEU A 153 -23.83 -0.49 -3.12
CA LEU A 153 -22.82 0.50 -3.43
C LEU A 153 -21.54 0.30 -2.62
N MET A 154 -21.65 0.00 -1.33
CA MET A 154 -20.49 -0.27 -0.47
C MET A 154 -19.80 -1.58 -0.84
N GLY A 155 -20.56 -2.64 -1.14
CA GLY A 155 -20.00 -3.90 -1.63
C GLY A 155 -19.21 -3.73 -2.93
N VAL A 156 -19.78 -3.01 -3.91
CA VAL A 156 -19.10 -2.69 -5.17
C VAL A 156 -17.86 -1.84 -4.95
N LEU A 157 -17.92 -0.85 -4.04
CA LEU A 157 -16.77 -0.01 -3.72
C LEU A 157 -15.61 -0.84 -3.12
N VAL A 158 -15.90 -1.72 -2.16
CA VAL A 158 -14.89 -2.59 -1.55
C VAL A 158 -14.33 -3.57 -2.57
N ALA A 159 -15.18 -4.21 -3.38
CA ALA A 159 -14.75 -5.14 -4.42
C ALA A 159 -13.91 -4.44 -5.50
N SER A 160 -14.29 -3.23 -5.91
CA SER A 160 -13.56 -2.44 -6.91
C SER A 160 -12.20 -2.01 -6.35
N PHE A 161 -12.15 -1.51 -5.11
CA PHE A 161 -10.90 -1.14 -4.44
C PHE A 161 -9.95 -2.33 -4.32
N ALA A 162 -10.45 -3.49 -3.91
CA ALA A 162 -9.67 -4.72 -3.84
C ALA A 162 -9.16 -5.15 -5.23
N GLY A 163 -10.03 -5.10 -6.24
CA GLY A 163 -9.68 -5.47 -7.63
C GLY A 163 -8.63 -4.54 -8.26
N THR A 164 -8.76 -3.22 -8.10
CA THR A 164 -7.78 -2.26 -8.63
C THR A 164 -6.44 -2.34 -7.90
N THR A 165 -6.48 -2.58 -6.59
CA THR A 165 -5.26 -2.79 -5.79
C THR A 165 -4.56 -4.07 -6.24
N LEU A 166 -5.29 -5.15 -6.49
CA LEU A 166 -4.75 -6.41 -6.99
C LEU A 166 -4.13 -6.28 -8.40
N ASP A 167 -4.79 -5.60 -9.33
CA ASP A 167 -4.21 -5.32 -10.67
C ASP A 167 -2.90 -4.53 -10.55
N THR A 168 -2.90 -3.47 -9.74
CA THR A 168 -1.72 -2.63 -9.55
C THR A 168 -0.58 -3.40 -8.88
N ALA A 169 -0.88 -4.16 -7.82
CA ALA A 169 0.10 -4.93 -7.07
C ALA A 169 0.73 -6.05 -7.93
N THR A 170 -0.07 -6.81 -8.68
CA THR A 170 0.45 -7.86 -9.58
C THR A 170 1.28 -7.27 -10.71
N ARG A 171 0.91 -6.10 -11.24
CA ARG A 171 1.71 -5.36 -12.22
C ARG A 171 3.04 -4.87 -11.66
N LEU A 172 3.06 -4.33 -10.46
CA LEU A 172 4.29 -3.89 -9.80
C LEU A 172 5.19 -5.08 -9.45
N GLN A 173 4.62 -6.17 -8.94
CA GLN A 173 5.36 -7.41 -8.68
C GLN A 173 6.02 -7.93 -9.96
N ARG A 174 5.31 -7.89 -11.09
CA ARG A 174 5.90 -8.21 -12.40
C ARG A 174 7.11 -7.34 -12.70
N TYR A 175 7.04 -6.02 -12.53
CA TYR A 175 8.18 -5.13 -12.77
C TYR A 175 9.37 -5.46 -11.87
N VAL A 176 9.14 -5.66 -10.58
CA VAL A 176 10.19 -6.03 -9.62
C VAL A 176 10.85 -7.37 -10.01
N VAL A 177 10.05 -8.37 -10.38
CA VAL A 177 10.54 -9.68 -10.81
C VAL A 177 11.38 -9.55 -12.10
N GLN A 178 10.93 -8.75 -13.07
CA GLN A 178 11.68 -8.51 -14.30
C GLN A 178 13.02 -7.82 -14.03
N GLU A 179 13.04 -6.79 -13.17
CA GLU A 179 14.25 -6.04 -12.83
C GLU A 179 15.26 -6.91 -12.05
N LEU A 180 14.79 -7.68 -11.08
CA LEU A 180 15.62 -8.63 -10.34
C LEU A 180 16.17 -9.72 -11.26
N ALA A 181 15.32 -10.34 -12.08
CA ALA A 181 15.75 -11.38 -13.02
C ALA A 181 16.77 -10.84 -14.03
N ALA A 182 16.58 -9.62 -14.54
CA ALA A 182 17.51 -8.99 -15.49
C ALA A 182 18.88 -8.69 -14.85
N THR A 183 18.93 -8.45 -13.54
CA THR A 183 20.19 -8.24 -12.81
C THR A 183 21.06 -9.50 -12.79
N PHE A 184 20.44 -10.69 -12.69
CA PHE A 184 21.14 -11.98 -12.60
C PHE A 184 21.16 -12.77 -13.91
N ALA A 185 20.39 -12.36 -14.93
CA ALA A 185 20.36 -13.04 -16.21
C ALA A 185 21.70 -12.89 -16.96
N PRO A 186 22.15 -13.93 -17.69
CA PRO A 186 23.36 -13.83 -18.51
C PRO A 186 23.23 -12.70 -19.53
N ARG A 187 24.14 -11.72 -19.48
CA ARG A 187 24.21 -10.63 -20.46
C ARG A 187 24.68 -11.18 -21.79
N VAL A 188 23.91 -10.99 -22.86
CA VAL A 188 24.32 -11.33 -24.22
C VAL A 188 25.38 -10.29 -24.66
N SER A 189 26.47 -10.72 -25.30
CA SER A 189 27.51 -9.79 -25.73
C SER A 189 26.98 -8.85 -26.83
N PRO A 190 27.41 -7.58 -26.86
CA PRO A 190 27.04 -6.64 -27.94
C PRO A 190 27.36 -7.18 -29.33
N THR A 191 28.45 -7.95 -29.47
CA THR A 191 28.87 -8.59 -30.71
C THR A 191 27.88 -9.64 -31.20
N ALA A 192 27.23 -10.38 -30.30
CA ALA A 192 26.20 -11.36 -30.65
C ALA A 192 24.86 -10.69 -31.01
N MET A 193 24.53 -9.54 -30.40
CA MET A 193 23.33 -8.77 -30.75
C MET A 193 23.42 -8.09 -32.13
N ALA A 194 24.60 -7.58 -32.48
CA ALA A 194 24.87 -6.96 -33.78
C ALA A 194 24.83 -7.96 -34.95
N ALA A 195 25.19 -9.22 -34.72
CA ALA A 195 25.16 -10.27 -35.75
C ALA A 195 23.74 -10.72 -36.13
N GLU A 196 22.74 -10.52 -35.26
CA GLU A 196 21.34 -10.94 -35.49
C GLU A 196 20.40 -9.78 -35.87
N GLY A 197 20.92 -8.57 -36.14
CA GLY A 197 20.12 -7.45 -36.65
C GLY A 197 19.16 -6.80 -35.64
N TYR A 198 19.53 -6.78 -34.35
CA TYR A 198 18.78 -6.03 -33.33
C TYR A 198 19.27 -4.58 -33.25
N ASP A 199 18.33 -3.65 -33.17
CA ASP A 199 18.60 -2.23 -32.95
C ASP A 199 19.18 -2.03 -31.53
N THR A 200 20.38 -1.45 -31.44
CA THR A 200 21.20 -1.36 -30.22
C THR A 200 21.14 0.00 -29.54
N GLU A 201 20.07 0.79 -29.72
CA GLU A 201 19.89 2.01 -28.94
C GLU A 201 19.37 1.70 -27.51
N PHE A 202 20.33 1.63 -26.58
CA PHE A 202 20.23 1.75 -25.12
C PHE A 202 19.43 0.70 -24.29
N GLU A 203 20.21 -0.14 -23.59
CA GLU A 203 20.10 -0.47 -22.15
C GLU A 203 18.79 -1.07 -21.58
N ARG A 204 18.25 -2.14 -22.17
CA ARG A 204 17.35 -3.06 -21.45
C ARG A 204 17.61 -4.53 -21.76
N GLY A 205 18.85 -4.98 -21.57
CA GLY A 205 19.25 -6.39 -21.39
C GLY A 205 18.32 -7.43 -22.04
N GLN A 206 18.06 -7.32 -23.35
CA GLN A 206 17.16 -8.24 -24.01
C GLN A 206 17.86 -9.58 -24.14
N VAL A 207 17.43 -10.51 -23.30
CA VAL A 207 17.85 -11.90 -23.40
C VAL A 207 17.06 -12.54 -24.54
N ARG A 208 17.80 -13.01 -25.56
CA ARG A 208 17.43 -13.94 -26.64
C ARG A 208 15.92 -14.07 -26.97
N LYS A 209 15.51 -13.74 -28.20
CA LYS A 209 14.19 -14.14 -28.77
C LYS A 209 14.00 -15.66 -28.98
N GLY A 210 14.91 -16.51 -28.48
CA GLY A 210 14.85 -17.97 -28.61
C GLY A 210 14.35 -18.67 -27.34
N PHE A 211 13.81 -19.87 -27.49
CA PHE A 211 13.43 -20.73 -26.36
C PHE A 211 14.65 -21.02 -25.48
N SER A 212 14.68 -20.44 -24.28
CA SER A 212 15.69 -20.70 -23.25
C SER A 212 15.12 -21.69 -22.24
N LEU A 213 15.93 -22.57 -21.64
CA LEU A 213 15.49 -23.38 -20.49
C LEU A 213 15.81 -22.70 -19.14
N ASN A 214 16.47 -21.53 -19.17
CA ASN A 214 16.85 -20.82 -17.96
C ASN A 214 15.66 -20.02 -17.40
N PRO A 215 15.19 -20.31 -16.17
CA PRO A 215 14.05 -19.64 -15.57
C PRO A 215 14.27 -18.13 -15.39
N LEU A 216 15.50 -17.67 -15.15
CA LEU A 216 15.79 -16.23 -15.05
C LEU A 216 15.51 -15.49 -16.36
N VAL A 217 15.72 -16.15 -17.50
CA VAL A 217 15.43 -15.60 -18.83
C VAL A 217 13.93 -15.54 -19.09
N TRP A 218 13.15 -16.45 -18.50
CA TRP A 218 11.68 -16.40 -18.60
C TRP A 218 11.10 -15.28 -17.76
N LEU A 219 11.68 -15.05 -16.59
CA LEU A 219 11.27 -14.00 -15.66
C LEU A 219 11.65 -12.59 -16.14
N THR A 220 12.51 -12.43 -17.15
CA THR A 220 12.69 -11.12 -17.82
C THR A 220 11.57 -10.84 -18.84
N ASN A 221 10.90 -11.86 -19.35
CA ASN A 221 9.80 -11.72 -20.31
C ASN A 221 8.49 -11.27 -19.60
N THR A 222 7.72 -10.41 -20.27
CA THR A 222 6.40 -9.95 -19.79
C THR A 222 5.48 -11.11 -19.38
N HIS A 223 5.34 -12.14 -20.20
CA HIS A 223 4.42 -13.25 -19.93
C HIS A 223 4.92 -14.15 -18.81
N GLY A 224 6.21 -14.49 -18.79
CA GLY A 224 6.81 -15.32 -17.74
C GLY A 224 6.74 -14.64 -16.37
N ALA A 225 7.09 -13.36 -16.30
CA ALA A 225 6.97 -12.57 -15.08
C ALA A 225 5.51 -12.35 -14.64
N THR A 226 4.58 -12.16 -15.59
CA THR A 226 3.14 -12.05 -15.26
C THR A 226 2.61 -13.35 -14.67
N LEU A 227 2.91 -14.48 -15.32
CA LEU A 227 2.49 -15.79 -14.82
C LEU A 227 3.05 -16.04 -13.42
N PHE A 228 4.33 -15.74 -13.20
CA PHE A 228 4.93 -15.84 -11.87
C PHE A 228 4.22 -14.96 -10.84
N ALA A 229 3.99 -13.67 -11.15
CA ALA A 229 3.33 -12.74 -10.23
C ALA A 229 1.89 -13.20 -9.89
N VAL A 230 1.09 -13.54 -10.90
CA VAL A 230 -0.30 -13.98 -10.69
C VAL A 230 -0.35 -15.33 -9.96
N SER A 231 0.49 -16.30 -10.35
CA SER A 231 0.51 -17.61 -9.71
C SER A 231 0.96 -17.54 -8.25
N THR A 232 1.98 -16.74 -7.92
CA THR A 232 2.43 -16.58 -6.53
C THR A 232 1.38 -15.87 -5.67
N ALA A 233 0.73 -14.83 -6.20
CA ALA A 233 -0.38 -14.16 -5.51
C ALA A 233 -1.59 -15.10 -5.32
N PHE A 234 -1.93 -15.90 -6.33
CA PHE A 234 -3.01 -16.89 -6.26
C PHE A 234 -2.72 -17.97 -5.23
N LEU A 235 -1.50 -18.55 -5.24
CA LEU A 235 -1.08 -19.53 -4.24
C LEU A 235 -1.15 -18.95 -2.83
N LEU A 236 -0.70 -17.70 -2.65
CA LEU A 236 -0.81 -17.01 -1.37
C LEU A 236 -2.26 -16.88 -0.88
N ALA A 237 -3.18 -16.56 -1.80
CA ALA A 237 -4.61 -16.45 -1.50
C ALA A 237 -5.26 -17.78 -1.11
N LEU A 238 -4.65 -18.92 -1.44
CA LEU A 238 -5.16 -20.24 -1.02
C LEU A 238 -4.81 -20.62 0.42
N PHE A 239 -3.93 -19.87 1.10
CA PHE A 239 -3.50 -20.24 2.45
C PHE A 239 -4.49 -19.80 3.53
N PRO A 240 -4.92 -20.72 4.42
CA PRO A 240 -5.68 -20.37 5.60
C PRO A 240 -4.78 -19.78 6.70
N ALA A 241 -5.41 -19.19 7.71
CA ALA A 241 -4.71 -18.80 8.93
C ALA A 241 -4.08 -20.03 9.63
N PRO A 242 -2.93 -19.89 10.30
CA PRO A 242 -2.25 -20.97 11.01
C PRO A 242 -3.17 -21.63 12.02
N GLY A 243 -3.11 -22.96 12.07
CA GLY A 243 -3.98 -23.76 12.95
C GLY A 243 -5.42 -23.92 12.45
N LYS A 244 -5.77 -23.40 11.26
CA LYS A 244 -7.03 -23.71 10.58
C LYS A 244 -6.80 -24.64 9.40
N ASP A 245 -7.69 -25.62 9.26
CA ASP A 245 -7.71 -26.48 8.10
C ASP A 245 -8.09 -25.71 6.84
N TRP A 246 -7.63 -26.21 5.70
CA TRP A 246 -7.96 -25.66 4.40
C TRP A 246 -9.45 -25.92 4.06
N SER A 247 -10.19 -24.86 3.76
CA SER A 247 -11.58 -24.91 3.27
C SER A 247 -11.89 -23.64 2.45
N TRP A 248 -12.96 -23.67 1.66
CA TRP A 248 -13.43 -22.51 0.91
C TRP A 248 -13.80 -21.30 1.79
N GLU A 249 -14.03 -21.52 3.09
CA GLU A 249 -14.31 -20.47 4.06
C GLU A 249 -13.03 -19.93 4.71
N THR A 250 -11.97 -20.74 4.78
CA THR A 250 -10.71 -20.37 5.45
C THR A 250 -9.65 -19.86 4.48
N ILE A 251 -9.77 -20.07 3.16
CA ILE A 251 -8.84 -19.50 2.18
C ILE A 251 -8.72 -17.97 2.33
N GLY A 252 -7.52 -17.44 2.06
CA GLY A 252 -7.23 -16.01 2.12
C GLY A 252 -7.10 -15.42 3.53
N THR A 253 -7.54 -16.13 4.57
CA THR A 253 -7.43 -15.65 5.97
C THR A 253 -5.98 -15.55 6.45
N GLY A 254 -5.04 -16.31 5.84
CA GLY A 254 -3.61 -16.18 6.10
C GLY A 254 -3.04 -14.81 5.72
N GLY A 255 -3.60 -14.15 4.69
CA GLY A 255 -3.17 -12.82 4.26
C GLY A 255 -3.38 -11.74 5.31
N LEU A 256 -4.35 -11.88 6.21
CA LEU A 256 -4.60 -10.91 7.30
C LEU A 256 -3.44 -10.84 8.29
N MET A 257 -2.63 -11.89 8.40
CA MET A 257 -1.44 -11.88 9.24
C MET A 257 -0.26 -11.14 8.62
N LEU A 258 -0.23 -11.04 7.28
CA LEU A 258 0.81 -10.32 6.56
C LEU A 258 0.61 -8.81 6.63
N TRP A 259 -0.56 -8.35 7.08
CA TRP A 259 -0.90 -6.92 7.10
C TRP A 259 0.09 -6.06 7.89
N PRO A 260 0.53 -6.41 9.12
CA PRO A 260 1.51 -5.60 9.84
C PRO A 260 2.87 -5.56 9.14
N LEU A 261 3.31 -6.69 8.57
CA LEU A 261 4.55 -6.76 7.78
C LEU A 261 4.45 -5.91 6.51
N PHE A 262 3.32 -5.98 5.80
CA PHE A 262 3.01 -5.15 4.65
C PHE A 262 3.03 -3.66 5.03
N GLY A 263 2.38 -3.29 6.13
CA GLY A 263 2.36 -1.91 6.60
C GLY A 263 3.75 -1.38 6.94
N ALA A 264 4.57 -2.17 7.64
CA ALA A 264 5.92 -1.80 8.01
C ALA A 264 6.81 -1.63 6.77
N THR A 265 6.84 -2.64 5.88
CA THR A 265 7.61 -2.58 4.63
C THR A 265 7.16 -1.44 3.72
N ASN A 266 5.86 -1.17 3.64
CA ASN A 266 5.32 -0.04 2.88
C ASN A 266 5.85 1.31 3.38
N GLN A 267 5.95 1.49 4.69
CA GLN A 267 6.46 2.73 5.26
C GLN A 267 7.98 2.87 5.15
N LEU A 268 8.71 1.75 5.21
CA LEU A 268 10.14 1.74 4.92
C LEU A 268 10.44 2.13 3.46
N LEU A 269 9.62 1.66 2.50
CA LEU A 269 9.69 2.10 1.10
C LEU A 269 9.42 3.61 0.95
N ALA A 270 8.55 4.17 1.78
CA ALA A 270 8.37 5.63 1.81
C ALA A 270 9.62 6.34 2.35
N GLY A 271 10.26 5.80 3.40
CA GLY A 271 11.56 6.27 3.89
C GLY A 271 12.62 6.30 2.78
N LEU A 272 12.72 5.23 1.99
CA LEU A 272 13.60 5.17 0.82
C LEU A 272 13.25 6.20 -0.26
N SER A 273 11.96 6.45 -0.49
CA SER A 273 11.52 7.47 -1.44
C SER A 273 11.93 8.88 -0.99
N PHE A 274 11.73 9.20 0.29
CA PHE A 274 12.23 10.45 0.88
C PHE A 274 13.75 10.54 0.86
N MET A 275 14.46 9.42 1.01
CA MET A 275 15.91 9.37 0.86
C MET A 275 16.33 9.77 -0.55
N VAL A 276 15.75 9.16 -1.58
CA VAL A 276 16.03 9.53 -2.99
C VAL A 276 15.76 11.01 -3.24
N ILE A 277 14.63 11.55 -2.77
CA ILE A 277 14.29 12.97 -2.91
C ILE A 277 15.31 13.85 -2.17
N SER A 278 15.72 13.47 -0.97
CA SER A 278 16.69 14.21 -0.16
C SER A 278 18.06 14.27 -0.83
N PHE A 279 18.51 13.16 -1.41
CA PHE A 279 19.75 13.11 -2.20
C PHE A 279 19.66 13.94 -3.47
N TRP A 280 18.51 13.91 -4.15
CA TRP A 280 18.25 14.73 -5.34
C TRP A 280 18.26 16.24 -5.05
N LEU A 281 17.73 16.66 -3.90
CA LEU A 281 17.79 18.04 -3.44
C LEU A 281 19.23 18.43 -3.08
N LEU A 282 19.93 17.54 -2.35
CA LEU A 282 21.29 17.77 -1.88
C LEU A 282 22.29 17.94 -3.02
N ARG A 283 22.22 17.09 -4.06
CA ARG A 283 23.11 17.19 -5.23
C ARG A 283 22.99 18.52 -5.97
N ARG A 284 21.80 19.13 -5.96
CA ARG A 284 21.49 20.42 -6.60
C ARG A 284 21.70 21.63 -5.68
N GLY A 285 22.14 21.40 -4.44
CA GLY A 285 22.31 22.48 -3.45
C GLY A 285 21.00 23.14 -3.03
N LEU A 286 19.87 22.45 -3.19
CA LEU A 286 18.54 22.92 -2.77
C LEU A 286 18.30 22.65 -1.29
N PRO A 287 17.36 23.35 -0.63
CA PRO A 287 16.98 23.04 0.75
C PRO A 287 16.50 21.58 0.87
N THR A 288 17.10 20.81 1.79
CA THR A 288 16.83 19.36 1.97
C THR A 288 16.00 19.04 3.21
N TRP A 289 15.94 19.95 4.18
CA TRP A 289 15.43 19.68 5.53
C TRP A 289 13.99 19.17 5.55
N PHE A 290 13.12 19.67 4.66
CA PHE A 290 11.70 19.30 4.61
C PHE A 290 11.47 17.88 4.09
N ALA A 291 12.44 17.29 3.37
CA ALA A 291 12.41 15.90 2.93
C ALA A 291 13.23 14.99 3.88
N ALA A 292 14.34 15.50 4.42
CA ALA A 292 15.23 14.76 5.30
C ALA A 292 14.62 14.48 6.68
N ILE A 293 13.79 15.40 7.23
CA ILE A 293 13.11 15.16 8.52
C ILE A 293 12.09 14.01 8.39
N PRO A 294 11.14 14.03 7.41
CA PRO A 294 10.28 12.89 7.15
C PRO A 294 11.04 11.61 6.81
N MET A 295 12.15 11.70 6.06
CA MET A 295 13.02 10.54 5.79
C MET A 295 13.45 9.85 7.09
N ILE A 296 14.08 10.57 8.01
CA ILE A 296 14.58 10.00 9.27
C ILE A 296 13.44 9.41 10.09
N PHE A 297 12.33 10.15 10.18
CA PHE A 297 11.14 9.70 10.89
C PHE A 297 10.58 8.38 10.31
N MET A 298 10.47 8.29 8.97
CA MET A 298 9.91 7.14 8.26
C MET A 298 10.87 5.95 8.19
N MET A 299 12.15 6.13 8.48
CA MET A 299 13.08 5.00 8.70
C MET A 299 12.88 4.47 10.14
N ILE A 300 12.93 5.34 11.16
CA ILE A 300 12.92 4.91 12.56
C ILE A 300 11.59 4.29 13.01
N ILE A 301 10.47 4.94 12.69
CA ILE A 301 9.17 4.58 13.27
C ILE A 301 8.67 3.21 12.79
N PRO A 302 8.69 2.87 11.48
CA PRO A 302 8.29 1.55 11.03
C PRO A 302 9.25 0.46 11.47
N ALA A 303 10.57 0.74 11.54
CA ALA A 303 11.55 -0.19 12.10
C ALA A 303 11.22 -0.55 13.55
N TRP A 304 10.85 0.45 14.36
CA TRP A 304 10.41 0.22 15.74
C TRP A 304 9.15 -0.64 15.83
N ALA A 305 8.14 -0.40 14.98
CA ALA A 305 6.95 -1.24 14.93
C ALA A 305 7.28 -2.68 14.54
N LEU A 306 8.15 -2.85 13.55
CA LEU A 306 8.57 -4.15 13.06
C LEU A 306 9.35 -4.95 14.12
N LEU A 307 10.16 -4.29 14.95
CA LEU A 307 10.82 -4.94 16.10
C LEU A 307 9.81 -5.48 17.12
N ILE A 308 8.72 -4.75 17.38
CA ILE A 308 7.66 -5.22 18.28
C ILE A 308 6.94 -6.43 17.67
N ASP A 309 6.60 -6.36 16.37
CA ASP A 309 5.95 -7.48 15.68
C ASP A 309 6.86 -8.71 15.56
N VAL A 310 8.17 -8.55 15.38
CA VAL A 310 9.16 -9.64 15.40
C VAL A 310 9.10 -10.41 16.73
N GLN A 311 9.13 -9.70 17.86
CA GLN A 311 9.03 -10.34 19.18
C GLN A 311 7.73 -11.14 19.29
N LYS A 312 6.60 -10.51 18.92
CA LYS A 312 5.28 -11.15 18.92
C LYS A 312 5.22 -12.41 18.03
N TRP A 313 5.79 -12.37 16.83
CA TRP A 313 5.80 -13.51 15.93
C TRP A 313 6.77 -14.60 16.37
N PHE A 314 7.87 -14.24 17.02
CA PHE A 314 8.79 -15.18 17.63
C PHE A 314 8.10 -15.96 18.74
N ASP A 315 7.44 -15.25 19.66
CA ASP A 315 6.69 -15.86 20.76
C ASP A 315 5.49 -16.68 20.25
N GLY A 316 4.91 -16.27 19.13
CA GLY A 316 3.82 -16.98 18.44
C GLY A 316 4.26 -18.11 17.49
N GLY A 317 5.55 -18.48 17.46
CA GLY A 317 6.06 -19.57 16.62
C GLY A 317 6.04 -19.33 15.10
N SER A 318 5.81 -18.10 14.66
CA SER A 318 5.72 -17.72 13.24
C SER A 318 7.11 -17.43 12.65
N HIS A 319 7.96 -18.45 12.58
CA HIS A 319 9.38 -18.33 12.20
C HIS A 319 9.60 -17.69 10.83
N LEU A 320 8.71 -17.91 9.85
CA LEU A 320 8.82 -17.30 8.52
C LEU A 320 8.68 -15.77 8.59
N LEU A 321 7.71 -15.26 9.34
CA LEU A 321 7.49 -13.82 9.48
C LEU A 321 8.67 -13.16 10.20
N VAL A 322 9.20 -13.83 11.23
CA VAL A 322 10.43 -13.41 11.91
C VAL A 322 11.59 -13.31 10.92
N ALA A 323 11.85 -14.37 10.15
CA ALA A 323 12.96 -14.40 9.20
C ALA A 323 12.86 -13.27 8.15
N VAL A 324 11.69 -13.09 7.54
CA VAL A 324 11.46 -12.02 6.55
C VAL A 324 11.65 -10.64 7.18
N SER A 325 11.15 -10.42 8.40
CA SER A 325 11.26 -9.14 9.09
C SER A 325 12.70 -8.79 9.46
N ILE A 326 13.48 -9.78 9.89
CA ILE A 326 14.92 -9.59 10.17
C ILE A 326 15.67 -9.22 8.89
N ILE A 327 15.37 -9.85 7.76
CA ILE A 327 15.96 -9.50 6.46
C ILE A 327 15.61 -8.05 6.09
N VAL A 328 14.35 -7.65 6.24
CA VAL A 328 13.89 -6.27 5.95
C VAL A 328 14.64 -5.26 6.82
N LEU A 329 14.75 -5.51 8.13
CA LEU A 329 15.49 -4.64 9.05
C LEU A 329 16.98 -4.56 8.70
N ALA A 330 17.60 -5.68 8.33
CA ALA A 330 19.00 -5.69 7.92
C ALA A 330 19.23 -4.87 6.64
N LEU A 331 18.34 -4.99 5.64
CA LEU A 331 18.39 -4.19 4.42
C LEU A 331 18.20 -2.70 4.71
N GLU A 332 17.28 -2.36 5.62
CA GLU A 332 17.05 -0.98 6.03
C GLU A 332 18.30 -0.37 6.68
N ILE A 333 18.91 -1.09 7.65
CA ILE A 333 20.15 -0.66 8.31
C ILE A 333 21.25 -0.46 7.28
N TRP A 334 21.40 -1.38 6.34
CA TRP A 334 22.39 -1.25 5.27
C TRP A 334 22.14 0.01 4.43
N MET A 335 20.91 0.22 3.95
CA MET A 335 20.56 1.42 3.18
C MET A 335 20.81 2.72 3.96
N ALA A 336 20.52 2.74 5.26
CA ALA A 336 20.81 3.89 6.12
C ALA A 336 22.31 4.16 6.24
N ILE A 337 23.13 3.11 6.37
CA ILE A 337 24.60 3.22 6.40
C ILE A 337 25.13 3.78 5.08
N GLU A 338 24.72 3.20 3.94
CA GLU A 338 25.12 3.70 2.62
C GLU A 338 24.75 5.18 2.43
N ALA A 339 23.53 5.54 2.83
CA ALA A 339 23.09 6.93 2.80
C ALA A 339 24.01 7.84 3.62
N MET A 340 24.34 7.48 4.87
CA MET A 340 25.23 8.29 5.70
C MET A 340 26.63 8.44 5.11
N LEU A 341 27.18 7.38 4.52
CA LEU A 341 28.52 7.38 3.91
C LEU A 341 28.60 8.23 2.64
N ILE A 342 27.52 8.26 1.86
CA ILE A 342 27.45 8.94 0.57
C ILE A 342 27.01 10.41 0.74
N TRP A 343 26.17 10.72 1.74
CA TRP A 343 25.61 12.06 1.99
C TRP A 343 26.61 13.22 1.85
N PRO A 344 27.80 13.21 2.50
CA PRO A 344 28.74 14.33 2.41
C PRO A 344 29.39 14.49 1.02
N LYS A 345 29.33 13.47 0.17
CA LYS A 345 30.04 13.42 -1.13
C LYS A 345 29.17 13.83 -2.33
N VAL A 346 27.87 13.97 -2.15
CA VAL A 346 26.92 14.11 -3.27
C VAL A 346 26.67 15.55 -3.71
N ARG A 347 26.94 16.53 -2.85
CA ARG A 347 26.67 17.93 -3.17
C ARG A 347 27.46 18.37 -4.42
N GLY A 348 26.76 18.84 -5.44
CA GLY A 348 27.34 19.26 -6.72
C GLY A 348 27.57 18.14 -7.75
N VAL A 349 27.23 16.89 -7.43
CA VAL A 349 27.32 15.77 -8.39
C VAL A 349 26.05 15.72 -9.24
N LEU A 350 26.10 16.32 -10.44
CA LEU A 350 24.97 16.39 -11.37
C LEU A 350 25.02 15.28 -12.44
N GLU A 351 23.85 14.85 -12.89
CA GLU A 351 23.67 13.97 -14.04
C GLU A 351 24.31 14.53 -15.32
N ALA A 352 24.85 13.64 -16.15
CA ALA A 352 25.33 14.01 -17.48
C ALA A 352 24.15 14.51 -18.34
N PRO A 353 24.31 15.60 -19.10
CA PRO A 353 23.24 16.11 -19.96
C PRO A 353 22.90 15.08 -21.05
N LEU A 354 21.59 14.88 -21.28
CA LEU A 354 21.10 14.02 -22.34
C LEU A 354 21.42 14.61 -23.72
N PRO A 355 21.62 13.78 -24.76
CA PRO A 355 21.69 14.25 -26.13
C PRO A 355 20.45 15.07 -26.52
N PRO A 356 20.58 16.11 -27.37
CA PRO A 356 19.43 16.85 -27.85
C PRO A 356 18.46 15.94 -28.60
N LEU A 357 17.16 16.16 -28.40
CA LEU A 357 16.13 15.42 -29.12
C LEU A 357 16.28 15.65 -30.64
N PRO A 358 16.00 14.64 -31.47
CA PRO A 358 15.93 14.82 -32.92
C PRO A 358 14.97 15.95 -33.26
N ALA A 359 15.31 16.75 -34.28
CA ALA A 359 14.39 17.77 -34.78
C ALA A 359 13.06 17.11 -35.17
N ARG A 360 11.94 17.64 -34.67
CA ARG A 360 10.61 17.19 -35.11
C ARG A 360 10.47 17.54 -36.59
N THR A 361 10.57 16.53 -37.46
CA THR A 361 10.29 16.62 -38.90
C THR A 361 8.80 16.65 -39.17
#